data_AF-A0A3A9YT50-F1
#
_entry.id   AF-A0A3A9YT50-F1
#
_cell.length_a   1.000
_cell.length_b   1.000
_cell.length_c   1.000
_cell.angle_alpha   90.00
_cell.angle_beta   90.00
_cell.angle_gamma   90.00
#
_symmetry.space_group_name_H-M   'P 1'
#
loop_
_entity.id
_entity.type
_entity.pdbx_description
1 polymer ?
#
loop_
_entity_poly.entity_id
_entity_poly.type
_entity_poly.pdbx_seq_one_letter_code
_entity_poly.pdbx_strand_id
1 'polypeptide(L)'
;MIIAKRSGAWRTRYEISAGGRVIATWDSARWANGGDFEFDGRRFQVRSNGWGTRYIMTDAAGTIIATADRIGRRRWTVEADGQTYHFQRRSLWSNDQELRVNGQLAGSVRQTGRWRADVAIDLPGLPLPTQIFVMSVVSALWQAQATAAA
;
A
#
# COMPACT_ATOMS: atom_id res chain seq x y z
N MET A 1 9.01 -7.30 7.81
CA MET A 1 8.77 -5.86 7.95
C MET A 1 9.40 -5.09 6.80
N ILE A 2 8.62 -4.25 6.13
CA ILE A 2 9.07 -3.29 5.12
C ILE A 2 8.96 -1.89 5.73
N ILE A 3 9.93 -1.03 5.44
CA ILE A 3 9.93 0.38 5.80
C ILE A 3 10.04 1.18 4.52
N ALA A 4 9.04 2.03 4.25
CA ALA A 4 9.14 3.05 3.23
C ALA A 4 9.52 4.37 3.89
N LYS A 5 10.71 4.87 3.56
CA LYS A 5 11.20 6.18 3.99
C LYS A 5 11.02 7.19 2.89
N ARG A 6 10.54 8.39 3.22
CA ARG A 6 10.51 9.48 2.25
C ARG A 6 11.95 9.89 1.91
N SER A 7 12.30 9.92 0.61
CA SER A 7 13.63 10.30 0.14
C SER A 7 13.55 11.43 -0.90
N GLY A 8 14.53 12.35 -0.89
CA GLY A 8 14.65 13.44 -1.85
C GLY A 8 14.15 14.82 -1.40
N ALA A 9 14.60 15.86 -2.12
CA ALA A 9 14.24 17.27 -1.87
C ALA A 9 12.78 17.59 -2.22
N TRP A 10 12.16 16.76 -3.05
CA TRP A 10 10.76 16.84 -3.44
C TRP A 10 9.99 15.76 -2.67
N ARG A 11 9.03 16.18 -1.86
CA ARG A 11 8.37 15.41 -0.78
C ARG A 11 7.52 14.21 -1.24
N THR A 12 7.73 13.68 -2.44
CA THR A 12 6.87 12.66 -3.05
C THR A 12 7.57 11.33 -3.30
N ARG A 13 8.90 11.27 -3.27
CA ARG A 13 9.63 10.01 -3.47
C ARG A 13 9.87 9.25 -2.17
N TYR A 14 9.82 7.94 -2.25
CA TYR A 14 9.99 7.01 -1.15
C TYR A 14 10.91 5.87 -1.56
N GLU A 15 11.80 5.50 -0.64
CA GLU A 15 12.62 4.30 -0.73
C GLU A 15 12.00 3.21 0.13
N ILE A 16 11.61 2.12 -0.52
CA ILE A 16 11.03 0.96 0.13
C ILE A 16 12.17 0.01 0.47
N SER A 17 12.33 -0.29 1.75
CA SER A 17 13.38 -1.17 2.26
C SER A 17 12.80 -2.39 2.97
N ALA A 18 13.35 -3.57 2.68
CA ALA A 18 13.07 -4.80 3.43
C ALA A 18 14.40 -5.34 3.99
N GLY A 19 14.44 -5.64 5.30
CA GLY A 19 15.67 -6.11 5.95
C GLY A 19 16.85 -5.13 5.83
N GLY A 20 16.58 -3.82 5.75
CA GLY A 20 17.61 -2.78 5.60
C GLY A 20 18.13 -2.56 4.17
N ARG A 21 17.68 -3.34 3.18
CA ARG A 21 18.04 -3.16 1.77
C ARG A 21 16.90 -2.48 1.03
N VAL A 22 17.22 -1.48 0.21
CA VAL A 22 16.25 -0.86 -0.72
C VAL A 22 15.86 -1.89 -1.77
N ILE A 23 14.56 -2.18 -1.87
CA ILE A 23 13.98 -3.16 -2.79
C ILE A 23 13.14 -2.54 -3.90
N ALA A 24 12.70 -1.30 -3.72
CA ALA A 24 11.92 -0.55 -4.72
C ALA A 24 11.95 0.95 -4.40
N THR A 25 11.67 1.78 -5.41
CA THR A 25 11.37 3.21 -5.21
C THR A 25 9.93 3.51 -5.60
N TRP A 26 9.31 4.42 -4.87
CA TRP A 26 7.91 4.79 -4.98
C TRP A 26 7.79 6.32 -5.14
N ASP A 27 6.93 6.81 -6.04
CA ASP A 27 6.62 8.24 -6.19
C ASP A 27 5.13 8.49 -5.95
N SER A 28 4.81 9.09 -4.81
CA SER A 28 3.45 9.35 -4.36
C SER A 28 2.69 10.34 -5.26
N ALA A 29 3.39 11.21 -6.01
CA ALA A 29 2.75 12.19 -6.89
C ALA A 29 2.02 11.51 -8.06
N ARG A 30 2.53 10.36 -8.51
CA ARG A 30 1.95 9.62 -9.63
C ARG A 30 0.80 8.72 -9.17
N TRP A 31 0.74 8.38 -7.88
CA TRP A 31 -0.02 7.24 -7.38
C TRP A 31 -1.51 7.44 -7.11
N ALA A 32 -2.02 8.68 -7.06
CA ALA A 32 -3.45 8.93 -6.84
C ALA A 32 -4.33 8.21 -7.89
N ASN A 33 -3.78 7.95 -9.08
CA ASN A 33 -4.42 7.23 -10.18
C ASN A 33 -3.81 5.83 -10.45
N GLY A 34 -2.97 5.33 -9.54
CA GLY A 34 -2.06 4.19 -9.76
C GLY A 34 -0.65 4.61 -10.18
N GLY A 35 0.26 3.67 -10.38
CA GLY A 35 1.66 3.94 -10.70
C GLY A 35 2.43 2.66 -10.96
N ASP A 36 3.67 2.77 -11.40
CA ASP A 36 4.55 1.63 -11.62
C ASP A 36 5.66 1.54 -10.57
N PHE A 37 6.09 0.31 -10.28
CA PHE A 37 7.30 0.04 -9.50
C PHE A 37 8.03 -1.16 -10.08
N GLU A 38 9.31 -1.24 -9.75
CA GLU A 38 10.13 -2.40 -10.05
C GLU A 38 10.50 -3.10 -8.74
N PHE A 39 10.43 -4.43 -8.75
CA PHE A 39 10.88 -5.27 -7.66
C PHE A 39 11.58 -6.49 -8.27
N ASP A 40 12.82 -6.74 -7.85
CA ASP A 40 13.64 -7.87 -8.31
C ASP A 40 13.72 -7.97 -9.86
N GLY A 41 13.93 -6.83 -10.52
CA GLY A 41 14.01 -6.74 -11.99
C GLY A 41 12.67 -6.91 -12.72
N ARG A 42 11.56 -7.09 -11.99
CA ARG A 42 10.21 -7.21 -12.57
C ARG A 42 9.46 -5.91 -12.40
N ARG A 43 8.88 -5.42 -13.49
CA ARG A 43 8.00 -4.25 -13.47
C ARG A 43 6.57 -4.65 -13.14
N PHE A 44 5.98 -3.89 -12.22
CA PHE A 44 4.59 -4.00 -11.83
C PHE A 44 3.90 -2.67 -12.11
N GLN A 45 2.65 -2.75 -12.57
CA GLN A 45 1.80 -1.58 -12.80
C GLN A 45 0.58 -1.66 -11.91
N VAL A 46 0.30 -0.58 -11.20
CA VAL A 46 -0.88 -0.40 -10.38
C VAL A 46 -1.79 0.62 -11.05
N ARG A 47 -3.09 0.34 -11.12
CA ARG A 47 -4.12 1.24 -11.63
C ARG A 47 -5.25 1.36 -10.63
N SER A 48 -5.78 2.56 -10.44
CA SER A 48 -7.03 2.75 -9.68
C SER A 48 -8.21 2.89 -10.64
N ASN A 49 -9.42 2.63 -10.13
CA ASN A 49 -10.59 3.23 -10.76
C ASN A 49 -10.58 4.74 -10.49
N GLY A 50 -11.26 5.53 -11.33
CA GLY A 50 -11.27 7.00 -11.19
C GLY A 50 -11.83 7.53 -9.86
N TRP A 51 -12.31 6.65 -8.98
CA TRP A 51 -12.89 6.97 -7.67
C TRP A 51 -11.99 6.51 -6.51
N GLY A 52 -10.84 5.88 -6.79
CA GLY A 52 -9.90 5.40 -5.77
C GLY A 52 -10.47 4.33 -4.82
N THR A 53 -11.53 3.61 -5.22
CA THR A 53 -12.19 2.57 -4.41
C THR A 53 -11.76 1.15 -4.79
N ARG A 54 -11.16 0.99 -5.98
CA ARG A 54 -10.58 -0.27 -6.48
C ARG A 54 -9.21 -0.01 -7.08
N TYR A 55 -8.26 -0.87 -6.78
CA TYR A 55 -6.92 -0.86 -7.36
C TYR A 55 -6.58 -2.24 -7.91
N ILE A 56 -5.89 -2.28 -9.05
CA ILE A 56 -5.44 -3.52 -9.69
C ILE A 56 -3.94 -3.40 -9.92
N MET A 57 -3.19 -4.41 -9.53
CA MET A 57 -1.78 -4.58 -9.83
C MET A 57 -1.61 -5.65 -10.90
N THR A 58 -0.88 -5.32 -11.96
CA THR A 58 -0.49 -6.24 -13.02
C THR A 58 1.03 -6.35 -13.14
N ASP A 59 1.52 -7.45 -13.70
CA ASP A 59 2.91 -7.55 -14.14
C ASP A 59 3.12 -6.93 -15.54
N ALA A 60 4.33 -7.06 -16.08
CA ALA A 60 4.69 -6.58 -17.40
C ALA A 60 3.93 -7.26 -18.56
N ALA A 61 3.40 -8.47 -18.35
CA ALA A 61 2.57 -9.18 -19.33
C ALA A 61 1.08 -8.77 -19.23
N GLY A 62 0.72 -7.92 -18.26
CA GLY A 62 -0.65 -7.53 -17.99
C GLY A 62 -1.43 -8.52 -17.13
N THR A 63 -0.76 -9.54 -16.58
CA THR A 63 -1.38 -10.52 -15.69
C THR A 63 -1.75 -9.85 -14.37
N ILE A 64 -2.98 -10.03 -13.89
CA ILE A 64 -3.40 -9.52 -12.59
C ILE A 64 -2.68 -10.31 -11.49
N ILE A 65 -1.90 -9.59 -10.68
CA ILE A 65 -1.15 -10.15 -9.54
C ILE A 65 -1.91 -9.90 -8.24
N ALA A 66 -2.53 -8.73 -8.09
CA ALA A 66 -3.34 -8.41 -6.93
C ALA A 66 -4.46 -7.42 -7.26
N THR A 67 -5.57 -7.51 -6.53
CA THR A 67 -6.67 -6.55 -6.61
C THR A 67 -7.01 -6.07 -5.20
N ALA A 68 -7.21 -4.78 -5.01
CA ALA A 68 -7.72 -4.21 -3.77
C ALA A 68 -9.11 -3.61 -4.01
N ASP A 69 -10.07 -3.93 -3.15
CA ASP A 69 -11.47 -3.57 -3.32
C ASP A 69 -12.05 -2.89 -2.08
N ARG A 70 -13.04 -2.02 -2.32
CA ARG A 70 -13.75 -1.24 -1.29
C ARG A 70 -12.83 -0.35 -0.46
N ILE A 71 -11.76 0.15 -1.07
CA ILE A 71 -10.85 1.11 -0.45
C ILE A 71 -11.63 2.34 0.01
N GLY A 72 -11.28 2.86 1.19
CA GLY A 72 -11.97 3.96 1.85
C GLY A 72 -13.11 3.54 2.78
N ARG A 73 -13.59 2.29 2.71
CA ARG A 73 -14.57 1.77 3.69
C ARG A 73 -13.87 1.33 4.98
N ARG A 74 -14.66 1.14 6.04
CA ARG A 74 -14.15 0.60 7.34
C ARG A 74 -13.46 -0.75 7.16
N ARG A 75 -13.97 -1.58 6.25
CA ARG A 75 -13.44 -2.89 5.87
C ARG A 75 -13.24 -2.92 4.36
N TRP A 76 -12.10 -3.45 3.93
CA TRP A 76 -11.71 -3.57 2.54
C TRP A 76 -10.87 -4.84 2.36
N THR A 77 -10.58 -5.23 1.12
CA THR A 77 -9.94 -6.52 0.84
C THR A 77 -8.81 -6.37 -0.17
N VAL A 78 -7.84 -7.29 -0.09
CA VAL A 78 -6.88 -7.56 -1.16
C VAL A 78 -7.01 -9.01 -1.57
N GLU A 79 -7.15 -9.26 -2.86
CA GLU A 79 -7.06 -10.58 -3.45
C GLU A 79 -5.69 -10.72 -4.13
N ALA A 80 -4.93 -11.76 -3.78
CA ALA A 80 -3.64 -12.09 -4.39
C ALA A 80 -3.37 -13.59 -4.20
N ASP A 81 -2.72 -14.23 -5.17
CA ASP A 81 -2.38 -15.67 -5.14
C ASP A 81 -3.58 -16.58 -4.79
N GLY A 82 -4.78 -16.23 -5.26
CA GLY A 82 -6.02 -16.97 -4.97
C GLY A 82 -6.54 -16.82 -3.53
N GLN A 83 -5.91 -15.99 -2.70
CA GLN A 83 -6.31 -15.74 -1.32
C GLN A 83 -6.93 -14.34 -1.19
N THR A 84 -8.00 -14.25 -0.41
CA THR A 84 -8.55 -12.96 0.05
C THR A 84 -8.00 -12.60 1.41
N TYR A 85 -7.43 -11.40 1.51
CA TYR A 85 -6.90 -10.79 2.71
C TYR A 85 -7.83 -9.66 3.15
N HIS A 86 -8.26 -9.69 4.41
CA HIS A 86 -9.22 -8.72 4.94
C HIS A 86 -8.52 -7.63 5.73
N PHE A 87 -8.76 -6.38 5.36
CA PHE A 87 -8.22 -5.23 6.03
C PHE A 87 -9.32 -4.41 6.70
N GLN A 88 -8.97 -3.75 7.79
CA GLN A 88 -9.83 -2.75 8.41
C GLN A 88 -9.02 -1.65 9.09
N ARG A 89 -9.66 -0.50 9.30
CA ARG A 89 -9.11 0.56 10.14
C ARG A 89 -8.96 0.07 11.58
N ARG A 90 -7.84 0.41 12.22
CA ARG A 90 -7.57 0.10 13.63
C ARG A 90 -8.62 0.70 14.57
N SER A 91 -9.01 1.95 14.32
CA SER A 91 -10.06 2.64 15.08
C SER A 91 -10.67 3.78 14.25
N LEU A 92 -11.72 4.43 14.78
CA LEU A 92 -12.32 5.61 14.14
C LEU A 92 -11.37 6.81 14.10
N TRP A 93 -10.43 6.88 15.05
CA TRP A 93 -9.48 7.99 15.21
C TRP A 93 -8.11 7.71 14.59
N SER A 94 -7.81 6.45 14.28
CA SER A 94 -6.57 6.07 13.60
C SER A 94 -6.80 5.84 12.11
N ASN A 95 -5.79 6.21 11.33
CA ASN A 95 -5.71 5.89 9.92
C ASN A 95 -4.90 4.61 9.67
N ASP A 96 -4.33 3.99 10.70
CA ASP A 96 -3.64 2.71 10.61
C ASP A 96 -4.58 1.62 10.07
N GLN A 97 -4.05 0.77 9.21
CA GLN A 97 -4.76 -0.37 8.64
C GLN A 97 -4.24 -1.66 9.24
N GLU A 98 -5.15 -2.59 9.52
CA GLU A 98 -4.84 -3.89 10.10
C GLU A 98 -5.31 -5.00 9.18
N LEU A 99 -4.42 -5.96 8.94
CA LEU A 99 -4.76 -7.23 8.33
C LEU A 99 -5.41 -8.13 9.39
N ARG A 100 -6.57 -8.70 9.06
CA ARG A 100 -7.33 -9.59 9.93
C ARG A 100 -7.47 -10.96 9.29
N VAL A 101 -7.16 -11.99 10.08
CA VAL A 101 -7.41 -13.40 9.72
C VAL A 101 -8.30 -13.97 10.82
N ASN A 102 -9.48 -14.48 10.44
CA ASN A 102 -10.48 -15.00 11.40
C ASN A 102 -10.79 -14.01 12.55
N GLY A 103 -10.81 -12.71 12.26
CA GLY A 103 -11.06 -11.62 13.23
C GLY A 103 -9.84 -11.22 14.08
N GLN A 104 -8.76 -12.00 14.07
CA GLN A 104 -7.54 -11.71 14.82
C GLN A 104 -6.59 -10.80 14.04
N LEU A 105 -5.79 -9.99 14.75
CA LEU A 105 -4.75 -9.17 14.15
C LEU A 105 -3.64 -10.07 13.61
N ALA A 106 -3.43 -10.03 12.30
CA ALA A 106 -2.37 -10.79 11.63
C ALA A 106 -1.24 -9.89 11.10
N GLY A 107 -1.50 -8.60 10.91
CA GLY A 107 -0.52 -7.66 10.39
C GLY A 107 -1.03 -6.22 10.38
N SER A 108 -0.19 -5.26 10.00
CA SER A 108 -0.53 -3.85 10.02
C SER A 108 0.25 -3.01 9.00
N VAL A 109 -0.36 -1.90 8.60
CA VAL A 109 0.26 -0.81 7.85
C VAL A 109 0.06 0.47 8.66
N ARG A 110 1.15 1.12 9.03
CA ARG A 110 1.16 2.24 9.98
C ARG A 110 1.97 3.40 9.42
N GLN A 111 1.51 4.63 9.63
CA GLN A 111 2.35 5.80 9.43
C GLN A 111 3.30 5.95 10.63
N THR A 112 4.58 6.16 10.36
CA THR A 112 5.65 6.28 11.36
C THR A 112 6.54 7.49 11.07
N GLY A 113 7.56 7.69 11.90
CA GLY A 113 8.56 8.74 11.71
C GLY A 113 8.07 10.14 12.11
N ARG A 114 8.96 11.13 11.98
CA ARG A 114 8.63 12.53 12.24
C ARG A 114 7.56 12.97 11.25
N TRP A 115 6.48 13.59 11.74
CA TRP A 115 5.36 14.06 10.92
C TRP A 115 4.60 12.98 10.14
N ARG A 116 4.63 11.71 10.58
CA ARG A 116 3.93 10.59 9.90
C ARG A 116 4.37 10.41 8.44
N ALA A 117 5.61 10.79 8.13
CA ALA A 117 6.13 10.80 6.78
C ALA A 117 6.56 9.41 6.27
N ASP A 118 6.83 8.48 7.18
CA ASP A 118 7.28 7.12 6.84
C ASP A 118 6.13 6.12 6.92
N VAL A 119 6.26 4.98 6.25
CA VAL A 119 5.27 3.90 6.31
C VAL A 119 5.94 2.60 6.75
N ALA A 120 5.45 2.02 7.85
CA ALA A 120 5.85 0.72 8.34
C ALA A 120 4.81 -0.32 7.95
N ILE A 121 5.25 -1.39 7.28
CA ILE A 121 4.40 -2.49 6.81
C ILE A 121 4.88 -3.78 7.46
N ASP A 122 3.96 -4.47 8.08
CA ASP A 122 4.18 -5.79 8.64
C ASP A 122 2.98 -6.68 8.31
N LEU A 123 3.08 -7.38 7.18
CA LEU A 123 2.02 -8.20 6.62
C LEU A 123 2.54 -9.62 6.39
N PRO A 124 2.73 -10.41 7.46
CA PRO A 124 3.20 -11.77 7.34
C PRO A 124 2.23 -12.60 6.50
N GLY A 125 2.78 -13.46 5.65
CA GLY A 125 2.00 -14.31 4.74
C GLY A 125 1.57 -13.64 3.42
N LEU A 126 1.91 -12.36 3.20
CA LEU A 126 1.78 -11.73 1.88
C LEU A 126 3.12 -11.72 1.14
N PRO A 127 3.16 -12.04 -0.17
CA PRO A 127 4.35 -11.83 -1.00
C PRO A 127 4.83 -10.38 -0.96
N LEU A 128 6.15 -10.18 -1.08
CA LEU A 128 6.76 -8.85 -1.06
C LEU A 128 6.14 -7.84 -2.05
N PRO A 129 5.90 -8.20 -3.34
CA PRO A 129 5.22 -7.30 -4.28
C PRO A 129 3.82 -6.90 -3.81
N THR A 130 3.07 -7.83 -3.21
CA THR A 130 1.73 -7.58 -2.67
C THR A 130 1.79 -6.66 -1.44
N GLN A 131 2.83 -6.76 -0.61
CA GLN A 131 3.04 -5.82 0.49
C GLN A 131 3.32 -4.40 0.00
N ILE A 132 4.12 -4.25 -1.07
CA ILE A 132 4.37 -2.95 -1.72
C ILE A 132 3.06 -2.39 -2.28
N PHE A 133 2.27 -3.23 -2.97
CA PHE A 133 0.96 -2.83 -3.49
C PHE A 133 0.02 -2.33 -2.37
N VAL A 134 -0.11 -3.09 -1.28
CA VAL A 134 -0.92 -2.71 -0.12
C VAL A 134 -0.46 -1.38 0.46
N MET A 135 0.85 -1.20 0.66
CA MET A 135 1.42 0.06 1.14
C MET A 135 1.00 1.23 0.24
N SER A 136 1.13 1.09 -1.07
CA SER A 136 0.82 2.16 -2.01
C SER A 136 -0.66 2.52 -2.01
N VAL A 137 -1.55 1.52 -1.96
CA VAL A 137 -3.01 1.73 -1.85
C VAL A 137 -3.37 2.46 -0.56
N VAL A 138 -2.79 2.04 0.57
CA VAL A 138 -3.03 2.67 1.88
C VAL A 138 -2.49 4.10 1.93
N SER A 139 -1.34 4.35 1.30
CA SER A 139 -0.76 5.69 1.19
C SER A 139 -1.63 6.63 0.36
N ALA A 140 -2.17 6.14 -0.77
CA ALA A 140 -3.12 6.90 -1.60
C ALA A 140 -4.41 7.21 -0.82
N LEU A 141 -4.92 6.25 -0.05
CA LEU A 141 -6.07 6.46 0.84
C LEU A 141 -5.81 7.59 1.85
N TRP A 142 -4.66 7.60 2.52
CA TRP A 142 -4.31 8.64 3.47
C TRP A 142 -4.17 10.02 2.82
N GLN A 143 -3.59 10.07 1.61
CA GLN A 143 -3.48 11.32 0.87
C GLN A 143 -4.85 11.88 0.50
N ALA A 144 -5.78 11.04 0.03
CA ALA A 144 -7.14 11.45 -0.29
C ALA A 144 -7.90 11.97 0.94
N GLN A 145 -7.73 11.32 2.10
CA GLN A 145 -8.31 11.76 3.37
C GLN A 145 -7.75 13.11 3.84
N ALA A 146 -6.43 13.33 3.69
CA ALA A 146 -5.81 14.60 4.04
C ALA A 146 -6.31 15.75 3.16
N THR A 147 -6.49 15.51 1.86
CA THR A 147 -7.03 16.52 0.94
C THR A 147 -8.50 16.85 1.21
N ALA A 148 -9.32 15.86 1.61
CA ALA A 148 -10.74 16.09 1.93
C ALA A 148 -10.97 16.82 3.27
N ALA A 149 -9.96 16.88 4.14
CA ALA A 149 -10.02 17.54 5.44
C ALA A 149 -9.40 18.96 5.43
N ALA A 150 -8.82 19.39 4.31
CA ALA A 150 -8.26 20.72 4.09
C ALA A 150 -9.32 21.67 3.52
#